data_AF-A0A4Q1FTD7-F1
#
_entry.id   AF-A0A4Q1FTD7-F1
#
_cell.length_a   1.000
_cell.length_b   1.000
_cell.length_c   1.000
_cell.angle_alpha   90.00
_cell.angle_beta   90.00
_cell.angle_gamma   90.00
#
_symmetry.space_group_name_H-M   'P 1'
#
loop_
_entity.id
_entity.type
_entity.pdbx_description
1 polymer ?
#
loop_
_entity_poly.entity_id
_entity_poly.type
_entity_poly.pdbx_seq_one_letter_code
_entity_poly.pdbx_strand_id
1 'polypeptide(L)'
;MGKEAGRVRKIFDQKNLKTFEILSVEHQSPAIAEVKVKVCVLFNKIEYTKEIILRMLYQNEQRENMVYGQSGGVWRYMDSFFFHKIEMLDWDY
;
A
#
# COMPACT_ATOMS: atom_id res chain seq x y z
N MET A 1 6.10 18.00 -5.79
CA MET A 1 6.31 16.56 -6.06
C MET A 1 7.61 15.97 -5.48
N GLY A 2 8.65 16.74 -5.14
CA GLY A 2 9.92 16.16 -4.61
C GLY A 2 9.97 15.81 -3.11
N LYS A 3 9.17 16.47 -2.26
CA LYS A 3 9.24 16.27 -0.80
C LYS A 3 8.73 14.90 -0.34
N GLU A 4 7.66 14.42 -0.96
CA GLU A 4 6.98 13.18 -0.56
C GLU A 4 7.74 11.94 -1.06
N ALA A 5 8.19 11.95 -2.31
CA ALA A 5 9.12 10.95 -2.84
C ALA A 5 10.45 10.91 -2.03
N GLY A 6 10.95 12.06 -1.57
CA GLY A 6 12.12 12.14 -0.70
C GLY A 6 11.87 11.59 0.71
N ARG A 7 10.68 11.81 1.29
CA ARG A 7 10.29 11.24 2.58
C ARG A 7 10.16 9.71 2.47
N VAL A 8 9.46 9.21 1.45
CA VAL A 8 9.31 7.77 1.19
C VAL A 8 10.68 7.11 1.03
N ARG A 9 11.58 7.69 0.22
CA ARG A 9 12.95 7.17 0.08
C ARG A 9 13.69 7.05 1.41
N LYS A 10 13.60 8.05 2.29
CA LYS A 10 14.28 8.01 3.60
C LYS A 10 13.78 6.89 4.52
N ILE A 11 12.49 6.57 4.48
CA ILE A 11 11.90 5.48 5.28
C ILE A 11 12.47 4.13 4.81
N PHE A 12 12.54 3.92 3.49
CA PHE A 12 13.05 2.69 2.90
C PHE A 12 14.58 2.61 2.81
N ASP A 13 15.30 3.73 2.84
CA ASP A 13 16.77 3.76 2.83
C ASP A 13 17.39 2.95 3.99
N GLN A 14 16.66 2.81 5.10
CA GLN A 14 17.08 1.96 6.22
C GLN A 14 16.29 0.63 6.29
N LYS A 15 15.10 0.57 5.68
CA LYS A 15 14.16 -0.54 5.71
C LYS A 15 14.14 -1.26 4.36
N ASN A 16 14.89 -2.34 4.25
CA ASN A 16 14.97 -3.13 3.02
C ASN A 16 13.73 -4.02 2.86
N LEU A 17 12.88 -3.73 1.86
CA LEU A 17 11.76 -4.61 1.51
C LEU A 17 12.29 -5.97 1.02
N LYS A 18 11.97 -7.04 1.74
CA LYS A 18 12.40 -8.41 1.42
C LYS A 18 11.36 -9.15 0.60
N THR A 19 10.11 -9.10 1.04
CA THR A 19 9.00 -9.75 0.35
C THR A 19 7.75 -8.90 0.39
N PHE A 20 6.95 -9.03 -0.66
CA PHE A 20 5.62 -8.45 -0.79
C PHE A 20 4.72 -9.51 -1.40
N GLU A 21 3.71 -9.93 -0.66
CA GLU A 21 2.79 -11.01 -1.05
C GLU A 21 1.36 -10.51 -0.96
N ILE A 22 0.57 -10.74 -2.00
CA ILE A 22 -0.89 -10.50 -1.96
C ILE A 22 -1.54 -11.74 -1.34
N LEU A 23 -2.18 -11.56 -0.19
CA LEU A 23 -2.88 -12.64 0.52
C LEU A 23 -4.33 -12.79 0.05
N SER A 24 -5.03 -11.67 -0.17
CA SER A 24 -6.40 -11.67 -0.67
C SER A 24 -6.76 -10.36 -1.38
N VAL A 25 -7.77 -10.45 -2.23
CA VAL A 25 -8.43 -9.31 -2.87
C VAL A 25 -9.93 -9.46 -2.66
N GLU A 26 -10.55 -8.50 -1.99
CA GLU A 26 -11.97 -8.53 -1.65
C GLU A 26 -12.67 -7.29 -2.20
N HIS A 27 -13.66 -7.49 -3.07
CA HIS A 27 -14.48 -6.40 -3.57
C HIS A 27 -15.54 -6.01 -2.53
N GLN A 28 -15.40 -4.81 -1.97
CA GLN A 28 -16.34 -4.27 -0.97
C GLN A 28 -17.49 -3.51 -1.63
N SER A 29 -17.26 -2.97 -2.84
CA SER A 29 -18.29 -2.35 -3.67
C SER A 29 -17.84 -2.32 -5.14
N PRO A 30 -18.69 -1.89 -6.09
CA PRO A 30 -18.32 -1.85 -7.50
C PRO A 30 -17.09 -0.98 -7.81
N ALA A 31 -16.78 0.01 -6.98
CA ALA A 31 -15.63 0.91 -7.18
C ALA A 31 -14.54 0.73 -6.10
N ILE A 32 -14.71 -0.20 -5.15
CA ILE A 32 -13.87 -0.32 -3.96
C ILE A 32 -13.44 -1.77 -3.76
N ALA A 33 -12.13 -1.99 -3.63
CA ALA A 33 -11.57 -3.27 -3.23
C ALA A 33 -10.62 -3.11 -2.05
N GLU A 34 -10.51 -4.15 -1.23
CA GLU A 34 -9.51 -4.27 -0.19
C GLU A 34 -8.52 -5.35 -0.59
N VAL A 35 -7.24 -4.99 -0.64
CA VAL A 35 -6.14 -5.90 -0.97
C VAL A 35 -5.34 -6.12 0.31
N LYS A 36 -5.41 -7.33 0.85
CA LYS A 36 -4.61 -7.72 2.00
C LYS A 36 -3.23 -8.16 1.51
N VAL A 37 -2.19 -7.53 2.01
CA VAL A 37 -0.80 -7.83 1.65
C VAL A 37 0.02 -8.18 2.88
N LYS A 38 0.98 -9.07 2.71
CA LYS A 38 2.01 -9.38 3.70
C LYS A 38 3.31 -8.75 3.23
N VAL A 39 3.90 -7.93 4.09
CA VAL A 39 5.15 -7.22 3.81
C VAL A 39 6.19 -7.70 4.81
N CYS A 40 7.34 -8.14 4.30
CA CYS A 40 8.52 -8.41 5.11
C CYS A 40 9.58 -7.35 4.84
N VAL A 41 10.09 -6.74 5.90
CA VAL A 41 11.11 -5.70 5.86
C VAL A 41 12.27 -6.10 6.75
N LEU A 42 13.49 -5.98 6.24
CA LEU A 42 14.72 -6.09 7.03
C LEU A 42 15.13 -4.70 7.52
N PHE A 43 15.20 -4.53 8.84
CA PHE A 43 15.62 -3.30 9.50
C PHE A 43 16.50 -3.64 10.70
N ASN A 44 17.65 -2.98 10.85
CA ASN A 44 18.60 -3.28 11.94
C ASN A 44 18.97 -4.77 12.08
N LYS A 45 19.10 -5.49 10.96
CA LYS A 45 19.35 -6.96 10.89
C LYS A 45 18.24 -7.83 11.48
N ILE A 46 17.08 -7.26 11.79
CA ILE A 46 15.88 -7.97 12.25
C ILE A 46 14.85 -7.94 11.12
N GLU A 47 14.19 -9.06 10.88
CA GLU A 47 13.10 -9.16 9.93
C GLU A 47 11.77 -8.87 10.62
N TYR A 48 11.03 -7.91 10.07
CA TYR A 48 9.71 -7.51 10.53
C TYR A 48 8.69 -7.90 9.48
N THR A 49 7.64 -8.60 9.90
CA THR A 49 6.54 -9.01 9.02
C THR A 49 5.25 -8.37 9.50
N LYS A 50 4.48 -7.78 8.56
CA LYS A 50 3.18 -7.18 8.86
C LYS A 50 2.19 -7.47 7.75
N GLU A 51 0.96 -7.73 8.15
CA GLU A 51 -0.17 -7.74 7.24
C GLU A 51 -0.80 -6.35 7.17
N ILE A 52 -0.99 -5.84 5.95
CA ILE A 52 -1.52 -4.51 5.68
C ILE A 52 -2.71 -4.65 4.74
N ILE A 53 -3.82 -4.01 5.09
CA ILE A 53 -4.98 -3.86 4.21
C ILE A 53 -4.81 -2.56 3.42
N LEU A 54 -4.76 -2.68 2.10
CA LEU A 54 -4.75 -1.58 1.15
C LEU A 54 -6.17 -1.37 0.62
N ARG A 55 -6.72 -0.17 0.78
CA ARG A 55 -8.00 0.19 0.15
C ARG A 55 -7.75 0.74 -1.24
N MET A 56 -8.39 0.15 -2.23
CA MET A 56 -8.29 0.51 -3.64
C MET A 56 -9.58 1.15 -4.12
N LEU A 57 -9.45 2.18 -4.97
CA LEU A 57 -10.54 2.81 -5.70
C LEU A 57 -10.36 2.55 -7.20
N TYR A 58 -11.43 2.19 -7.89
CA TYR A 58 -11.44 2.07 -9.34
C TYR A 58 -11.80 3.43 -9.95
N GLN A 59 -10.87 4.04 -10.68
CA GLN A 59 -11.00 5.43 -11.12
C GLN A 59 -10.53 5.65 -12.55
N ASN A 60 -11.09 6.66 -13.23
CA ASN A 60 -10.58 7.14 -14.52
C ASN A 60 -9.32 8.02 -14.33
N GLU A 61 -8.81 8.57 -15.43
CA GLU A 61 -7.67 9.50 -15.42
C GLU A 61 -7.94 10.78 -14.61
N GLN A 62 -9.20 11.22 -14.55
CA GLN A 62 -9.65 12.41 -13.82
C GLN A 62 -9.89 12.15 -12.32
N ARG A 63 -9.58 10.94 -11.83
CA ARG A 63 -9.82 10.47 -10.44
C ARG A 63 -11.30 10.39 -10.04
N GLU A 64 -12.20 10.31 -11.02
CA GLU A 64 -13.60 10.03 -10.76
C GLU A 64 -13.79 8.54 -10.56
N ASN A 65 -14.63 8.17 -9.59
CA ASN A 65 -14.90 6.76 -9.31
C ASN A 65 -15.70 6.14 -10.46
N MET A 66 -15.28 4.95 -10.86
CA MET A 66 -15.90 4.16 -11.92
C MET A 66 -16.43 2.85 -11.36
N VAL A 67 -17.34 2.22 -12.09
CA VAL A 67 -17.77 0.85 -11.81
C VAL A 67 -16.74 -0.13 -12.40
N TYR A 68 -16.30 -1.09 -11.60
CA TYR A 68 -15.37 -2.12 -12.05
C TYR A 68 -15.88 -2.84 -13.31
N GLY A 69 -15.02 -2.94 -14.31
CA GLY A 69 -15.35 -3.47 -15.63
C GLY A 69 -15.67 -2.40 -16.68
N GLN A 70 -15.87 -1.14 -16.29
CA GLN A 70 -15.96 -0.04 -17.26
C GLN A 70 -14.58 0.24 -17.89
N SER A 71 -14.55 0.42 -19.21
CA SER A 71 -13.33 0.73 -19.95
C SER A 71 -12.71 2.05 -19.50
N GLY A 72 -11.39 2.07 -19.34
CA GLY A 72 -10.64 3.27 -18.93
C GLY A 72 -10.47 3.45 -17.43
N GLY A 73 -11.02 2.55 -16.61
CA GLY A 73 -10.78 2.55 -15.17
C GLY A 73 -9.49 1.82 -14.78
N VAL A 74 -8.80 2.35 -13.78
CA VAL A 74 -7.60 1.78 -13.15
C VAL A 74 -7.75 1.74 -11.63
N TRP A 75 -7.21 0.71 -10.99
CA TRP A 75 -7.16 0.63 -9.54
C TRP A 75 -6.08 1.56 -8.99
N ARG A 76 -6.47 2.42 -8.05
CA ARG A 76 -5.57 3.32 -7.33
C ARG A 76 -5.72 3.07 -5.83
N TYR A 77 -4.60 2.88 -5.14
CA TYR A 77 -4.64 2.72 -3.69
C TYR A 77 -4.88 4.08 -3.02
N MET A 78 -5.61 4.07 -1.90
CA MET A 78 -5.77 5.24 -1.04
C MET A 78 -4.55 5.35 -0.12
N ASP A 79 -3.74 6.38 -0.33
CA ASP A 79 -2.38 6.54 0.21
C ASP A 79 -2.28 6.78 1.72
N SER A 80 -3.39 6.81 2.47
CA SER A 80 -3.37 7.42 3.80
C SER A 80 -2.56 6.65 4.86
N PHE A 81 -2.34 5.33 4.73
CA PHE A 81 -1.81 4.55 5.87
C PHE A 81 -0.73 3.50 5.55
N PHE A 82 -0.42 3.20 4.29
CA PHE A 82 0.59 2.16 4.01
C PHE A 82 1.97 2.54 4.55
N PHE A 83 2.45 3.73 4.19
CA PHE A 83 3.77 4.20 4.63
C PHE A 83 3.84 4.40 6.14
N HIS A 84 2.79 4.96 6.76
CA HIS A 84 2.68 5.07 8.22
C HIS A 84 2.76 3.71 8.92
N LYS A 85 2.12 2.66 8.38
CA LYS A 85 2.20 1.31 8.94
C LYS A 85 3.60 0.70 8.84
N ILE A 86 4.34 1.00 7.77
CA ILE A 86 5.73 0.58 7.61
C ILE A 86 6.67 1.40 8.51
N GLU A 87 6.40 2.70 8.68
CA GLU A 87 7.14 3.59 9.58
C GLU A 87 7.04 3.13 11.04
N MET A 88 5.88 2.66 11.50
CA MET A 88 5.68 2.24 12.90
C MET A 88 6.16 0.82 13.23
N LEU A 89 6.73 0.07 12.27
CA LEU A 89 7.11 -1.34 12.50
C LEU A 89 8.11 -1.57 13.64
N ASP A 90 8.92 -0.56 13.94
CA ASP A 90 9.95 -0.55 14.99
C ASP A 90 9.43 -0.05 16.36
N TRP A 91 8.17 0.40 16.45
CA TRP A 91 7.57 0.93 17.68
C TRP A 91 6.77 -0.12 18.47
N ASP A 92 6.48 -1.27 17.85
CA ASP A 92 5.70 -2.37 18.45
C ASP A 92 6.56 -3.35 19.28
N TYR A 93 7.85 -3.06 19.53
CA TYR A 93 8.81 -3.92 20.25
C TYR A 93 9.61 -3.18 21.33
#